data_AF-G3VEL4-F1
#
_entry.id   AF-G3VEL4-F1
#
_cell.length_a   1.000
_cell.length_b   1.000
_cell.length_c   1.000
_cell.angle_alpha   90.00
_cell.angle_beta   90.00
_cell.angle_gamma   90.00
#
_symmetry.space_group_name_H-M   'P 1'
#
loop_
_entity.id
_entity.type
_entity.pdbx_description
1 polymer ?
#
loop_
_entity_poly.entity_id
_entity_poly.type
_entity_poly.pdbx_seq_one_letter_code
_entity_poly.pdbx_strand_id
1 'polypeptide(L)'
;MGNKTTWFQNLPLTLPFILLLNEILGSNLIHCPKVKVHCIYKETDVCDVDSNCPSPQKCCLFSCGRKCMNFTEVTCKLPADPGPCLASIMRWAYDDEIKACVRFIYGGCEGNNNNFQTQKICRKMCKALGKHRKSSYN
;
A
#
# COMPACT_ATOMS: atom_id res chain seq x y z
N MET A 1 33.06 35.13 56.08
CA MET A 1 31.88 34.34 55.65
C MET A 1 31.66 34.69 54.18
N GLY A 2 31.79 33.84 53.17
CA GLY A 2 31.64 32.39 53.04
C GLY A 2 30.89 32.19 51.72
N ASN A 3 31.50 31.47 50.78
CA ASN A 3 31.08 31.20 49.39
C ASN A 3 29.58 30.86 49.19
N LYS A 4 29.05 31.12 47.98
CA LYS A 4 28.62 30.07 47.03
C LYS A 4 28.05 30.64 45.72
N THR A 5 28.80 30.38 44.64
CA THR A 5 28.39 29.69 43.42
C THR A 5 26.92 29.77 43.01
N THR A 6 26.63 30.38 41.85
CA THR A 6 25.74 29.80 40.83
C THR A 6 26.20 30.23 39.43
N TRP A 7 26.96 29.33 38.80
CA TRP A 7 27.07 29.27 37.35
C TRP A 7 25.75 28.70 36.83
N PHE A 8 25.14 29.32 35.81
CA PHE A 8 24.31 28.73 34.76
C PHE A 8 23.55 29.88 34.06
N GLN A 9 24.29 30.70 33.31
CA GLN A 9 23.67 31.53 32.28
C GLN A 9 23.50 30.66 31.03
N ASN A 10 22.27 30.20 30.85
CA ASN A 10 21.59 29.92 29.59
C ASN A 10 22.49 29.79 28.35
N LEU A 11 22.87 28.55 28.00
CA LEU A 11 23.20 28.23 26.62
C LEU A 11 21.89 28.21 25.82
N PRO A 12 21.79 28.94 24.70
CA PRO A 12 20.64 28.81 23.82
C PRO A 12 20.70 27.40 23.22
N LEU A 13 19.73 26.55 23.58
CA LEU A 13 19.48 25.33 22.84
C LEU A 13 19.24 25.76 21.40
N THR A 14 20.24 25.50 20.58
CA THR A 14 20.22 25.85 19.18
C THR A 14 19.02 25.11 18.57
N LEU A 15 18.20 25.87 17.86
CA LEU A 15 17.10 25.40 17.03
C LEU A 15 17.45 24.34 15.94
N PRO A 16 18.70 23.98 15.56
CA PRO A 16 18.93 22.96 14.55
C PRO A 16 18.78 21.52 15.05
N PHE A 17 18.76 21.24 16.37
CA PHE A 17 18.64 19.84 16.83
C PHE A 17 17.19 19.31 16.77
N ILE A 18 16.19 20.18 16.93
CA ILE A 18 14.77 19.79 16.81
C ILE A 18 14.40 19.50 15.35
N LEU A 19 15.04 20.17 14.39
CA LEU A 19 14.83 19.90 12.96
C LEU A 19 15.38 18.53 12.52
N LEU A 20 16.33 17.94 13.26
CA LEU A 20 16.85 16.60 13.00
C LEU A 20 15.97 15.47 13.54
N LEU A 21 15.06 15.74 14.49
CA LEU A 21 14.12 14.71 14.98
C LEU A 21 12.87 14.59 14.09
N ASN A 22 12.51 15.64 13.35
CA ASN A 22 11.42 15.59 12.38
C ASN A 22 11.78 14.79 11.11
N GLU A 23 13.05 14.44 10.90
CA GLU A 23 13.47 13.52 9.82
C GLU A 23 13.47 12.04 10.25
N ILE A 24 13.42 11.73 11.55
CA ILE A 24 13.52 10.34 12.06
C ILE A 24 12.14 9.78 12.47
N LEU A 25 11.13 10.63 12.66
CA LEU A 25 9.75 10.21 13.00
C LEU A 25 8.74 10.48 11.88
N GLY A 26 9.21 10.42 10.63
CA GLY A 26 8.39 10.58 9.42
C GLY A 26 8.02 9.26 8.73
N SER A 27 8.08 8.12 9.40
CA SER A 27 7.51 6.89 8.83
C SER A 27 5.99 6.98 8.90
N ASN A 28 5.38 7.60 7.87
CA ASN A 28 3.98 7.39 7.53
C ASN A 28 3.73 5.89 7.66
N LEU A 29 2.98 5.47 8.69
CA LEU A 29 2.81 4.06 8.99
C LEU A 29 1.93 3.47 7.89
N ILE A 30 2.57 3.01 6.82
CA ILE A 30 1.93 2.38 5.69
C ILE A 30 1.31 1.07 6.21
N HIS A 31 -0.02 1.05 6.33
CA HIS A 31 -0.76 -0.13 6.78
C HIS A 31 -1.48 -0.78 5.62
N CYS A 32 -1.49 -2.11 5.62
CA CYS A 32 -2.30 -2.88 4.69
C CYS A 32 -3.77 -2.48 4.74
N PRO A 33 -4.43 -2.37 3.56
CA PRO A 33 -5.83 -1.99 3.51
C PRO A 33 -6.68 -3.10 4.15
N LYS A 34 -7.51 -2.74 5.14
CA LYS A 34 -8.38 -3.69 5.85
C LYS A 34 -9.69 -3.89 5.09
N VAL A 35 -9.66 -4.59 3.96
CA VAL A 35 -10.84 -4.83 3.12
C VAL A 35 -11.28 -6.29 3.21
N LYS A 36 -12.45 -6.53 3.81
CA LYS A 36 -13.05 -7.87 3.86
C LYS A 36 -13.84 -8.16 2.58
N VAL A 37 -13.45 -9.22 1.89
CA VAL A 37 -14.13 -9.73 0.69
C VAL A 37 -14.48 -11.20 0.84
N HIS A 38 -15.39 -11.68 -0.02
CA HIS A 38 -15.71 -13.09 -0.13
C HIS A 38 -15.05 -13.61 -1.42
N CYS A 39 -14.11 -14.53 -1.27
CA CYS A 39 -13.36 -15.12 -2.36
C CYS A 39 -14.07 -16.37 -2.87
N ILE A 40 -14.02 -16.60 -4.18
CA ILE A 40 -14.52 -17.85 -4.77
C ILE A 40 -13.56 -18.98 -4.41
N TYR A 41 -12.26 -18.70 -4.53
CA TYR A 41 -11.18 -19.59 -4.13
C TYR A 41 -10.03 -18.77 -3.54
N LYS A 42 -9.17 -19.41 -2.74
CA LYS A 42 -7.94 -18.79 -2.24
C LYS A 42 -6.93 -18.71 -3.40
N GLU A 43 -6.35 -17.53 -3.63
CA GLU A 43 -5.23 -17.36 -4.56
C GLU A 43 -3.92 -17.82 -3.90
N THR A 44 -2.95 -18.20 -4.74
CA THR A 44 -1.59 -18.46 -4.29
C THR A 44 -1.01 -17.19 -3.68
N ASP A 45 -0.42 -17.32 -2.49
CA ASP A 45 0.25 -16.24 -1.79
C ASP A 45 1.59 -15.93 -2.50
N VAL A 46 1.82 -14.66 -2.84
CA VAL A 46 3.06 -14.18 -3.49
C VAL A 46 4.16 -13.92 -2.46
N CYS A 47 3.77 -13.62 -1.22
CA CYS A 47 4.65 -13.31 -0.11
C CYS A 47 4.03 -13.81 1.18
N ASP A 48 4.87 -14.07 2.19
CA ASP A 48 4.39 -14.41 3.54
C ASP A 48 4.64 -13.27 4.53
N VAL A 49 5.79 -12.59 4.37
CA VAL A 49 6.25 -11.47 5.21
C VAL A 49 6.75 -10.30 4.37
N ASP A 50 6.84 -9.11 4.98
CA ASP A 50 7.22 -7.87 4.29
C ASP A 50 8.60 -7.94 3.61
N SER A 51 9.55 -8.69 4.16
CA SER A 51 10.90 -8.85 3.60
C SER A 51 10.95 -9.65 2.30
N ASN A 52 9.88 -10.39 1.94
CA ASN A 52 9.78 -11.02 0.62
C ASN A 52 9.48 -10.00 -0.49
N CYS A 53 9.08 -8.77 -0.13
CA CYS A 53 8.68 -7.75 -1.07
C CYS A 53 9.77 -6.69 -1.27
N PRO A 54 9.99 -6.19 -2.50
CA PRO A 54 10.91 -5.09 -2.74
C PRO A 54 10.51 -3.83 -1.98
N SER A 55 11.44 -3.16 -1.31
CA SER A 55 11.18 -1.86 -0.66
C SER A 55 10.71 -0.82 -1.70
N PRO A 56 9.66 -0.02 -1.43
CA PRO A 56 8.97 0.20 -0.14
C PRO A 56 7.67 -0.63 0.04
N GLN A 57 7.54 -1.79 -0.61
CA GLN A 57 6.32 -2.60 -0.59
C GLN A 57 6.17 -3.36 0.73
N LYS A 58 4.92 -3.73 1.05
CA LYS A 58 4.59 -4.62 2.18
C LYS A 58 3.80 -5.83 1.71
N CYS A 59 3.92 -6.93 2.44
CA CYS A 59 3.15 -8.12 2.19
C CYS A 59 1.77 -8.00 2.84
N CYS A 60 0.75 -7.82 2.01
CA CYS A 60 -0.61 -7.58 2.49
C CYS A 60 -1.57 -8.65 1.98
N LEU A 61 -2.52 -9.05 2.83
CA LEU A 61 -3.70 -9.76 2.36
C LEU A 61 -4.50 -8.80 1.45
N PHE A 62 -4.47 -9.06 0.16
CA PHE A 62 -5.08 -8.21 -0.85
C PHE A 62 -5.95 -9.06 -1.78
N SER A 63 -7.24 -8.73 -1.85
CA SER A 63 -8.23 -9.57 -2.53
C SER A 63 -8.32 -10.97 -1.89
N CYS A 64 -7.72 -11.98 -2.52
CA CYS A 64 -7.91 -13.39 -2.17
C CYS A 64 -6.59 -14.14 -1.91
N GLY A 65 -5.48 -13.42 -1.77
CA GLY A 65 -4.16 -13.94 -1.40
C GLY A 65 -3.27 -12.83 -0.84
N ARG A 66 -2.09 -13.19 -0.33
CA ARG A 66 -1.07 -12.22 0.07
C ARG A 66 -0.31 -11.75 -1.15
N LYS A 67 -0.17 -10.43 -1.29
CA LYS A 67 0.53 -9.79 -2.41
C LYS A 67 1.45 -8.69 -1.90
N CYS A 68 2.56 -8.49 -2.60
CA CYS A 68 3.41 -7.32 -2.38
C CYS A 68 2.67 -6.08 -2.90
N MET A 69 2.41 -5.16 -1.99
CA MET A 69 1.62 -3.97 -2.23
C MET A 69 2.50 -2.74 -2.14
N ASN A 70 2.52 -1.97 -3.22
CA ASN A 70 3.00 -0.60 -3.20
C ASN A 70 1.82 0.34 -2.94
N PHE A 71 1.97 1.22 -1.95
CA PHE A 71 0.92 2.18 -1.56
C PHE A 71 1.07 3.53 -2.26
N THR A 72 2.22 3.78 -2.89
CA THR A 72 2.42 4.93 -3.80
C THR A 72 1.90 4.60 -5.20
N GLU A 73 1.91 3.31 -5.57
CA GLU A 73 1.31 2.81 -6.79
C GLU A 73 -0.20 2.63 -6.62
N VAL A 74 -0.96 3.24 -7.52
CA VAL A 74 -2.39 3.12 -7.47
C VAL A 74 -2.79 1.86 -8.23
N THR A 75 -2.92 0.74 -7.52
CA THR A 75 -3.36 -0.54 -8.11
C THR A 75 -4.52 -0.37 -9.08
N CYS A 76 -5.54 0.41 -8.71
CA CYS A 76 -6.73 0.66 -9.53
C CYS A 76 -6.54 1.72 -10.63
N LYS A 77 -5.31 2.08 -10.95
CA LYS A 77 -4.93 2.86 -12.14
C LYS A 77 -3.99 2.08 -13.05
N LEU A 78 -3.53 0.91 -12.62
CA LEU A 78 -2.73 0.04 -13.48
C LEU A 78 -3.62 -0.51 -14.59
N PRO A 79 -3.07 -0.78 -15.78
CA PRO A 79 -3.83 -1.44 -16.84
C PRO A 79 -4.19 -2.86 -16.44
N ALA A 80 -5.22 -3.43 -17.07
CA ALA A 80 -5.44 -4.87 -17.01
C ALA A 80 -4.25 -5.57 -17.68
N ASP A 81 -3.61 -6.48 -16.95
CA ASP A 81 -2.39 -7.13 -17.41
C ASP A 81 -2.58 -8.65 -17.50
N PRO A 82 -2.60 -9.22 -18.73
CA PRO A 82 -2.76 -10.65 -18.92
C PRO A 82 -1.56 -11.45 -18.40
N GLY A 83 -0.38 -10.84 -18.26
CA GLY A 83 0.87 -11.57 -18.02
C GLY A 83 1.31 -12.41 -19.23
N PRO A 84 2.45 -13.11 -19.12
CA PRO A 84 3.05 -13.84 -20.23
C PRO A 84 2.47 -15.26 -20.42
N CYS A 85 1.78 -15.80 -19.42
CA CYS A 85 1.19 -17.14 -19.51
C CYS A 85 -0.04 -17.17 -20.42
N LEU A 86 -0.41 -18.36 -20.91
CA LEU A 86 -1.40 -18.55 -21.97
C LEU A 86 -2.72 -19.19 -21.49
N ALA A 87 -2.97 -19.25 -20.18
CA ALA A 87 -4.27 -19.70 -19.69
C ALA A 87 -5.35 -18.67 -20.02
N SER A 88 -6.60 -19.12 -20.14
CA SER A 88 -7.75 -18.23 -20.38
C SER A 88 -8.60 -18.11 -19.12
N ILE A 89 -8.17 -17.25 -18.18
CA ILE A 89 -8.86 -17.08 -16.90
C ILE A 89 -9.62 -15.75 -16.90
N MET A 90 -10.95 -15.80 -16.86
CA MET A 90 -11.77 -14.59 -16.77
C MET A 90 -11.58 -13.89 -15.42
N ARG A 91 -11.14 -12.63 -15.44
CA ARG A 91 -10.91 -11.80 -14.26
C ARG A 91 -11.53 -10.42 -14.45
N TRP A 92 -11.49 -9.62 -13.38
CA TRP A 92 -11.97 -8.24 -13.35
C TRP A 92 -10.81 -7.30 -13.04
N ALA A 93 -10.70 -6.20 -13.78
CA ALA A 93 -9.79 -5.09 -13.53
C ALA A 93 -10.60 -3.79 -13.40
N TYR A 94 -10.11 -2.83 -12.64
CA TYR A 94 -10.72 -1.51 -12.57
C TYR A 94 -10.16 -0.62 -13.67
N ASP A 95 -11.05 -0.04 -14.45
CA ASP A 95 -10.76 0.96 -15.47
C ASP A 95 -10.99 2.35 -14.87
N ASP A 96 -9.91 3.13 -14.75
CA ASP A 96 -9.97 4.47 -14.17
C ASP A 96 -10.52 5.52 -15.14
N GLU A 97 -10.59 5.27 -16.44
CA GLU A 97 -11.17 6.22 -17.39
C GLU A 97 -12.70 6.22 -17.27
N ILE A 98 -13.30 5.03 -17.30
CA ILE A 98 -14.76 4.86 -17.21
C ILE A 98 -15.26 4.65 -15.77
N LYS A 99 -14.34 4.63 -14.79
CA LYS A 99 -14.62 4.42 -13.36
C LYS A 99 -15.42 3.14 -13.07
N ALA A 100 -15.12 2.06 -13.79
CA ALA A 100 -15.86 0.81 -13.70
C ALA A 100 -14.93 -0.42 -13.67
N CYS A 101 -15.42 -1.52 -13.10
CA CYS A 101 -14.72 -2.79 -13.19
C CYS A 101 -15.12 -3.51 -14.48
N VAL A 102 -14.14 -3.81 -15.31
CA VAL A 102 -14.28 -4.47 -16.62
C VAL A 102 -13.71 -5.89 -16.57
N ARG A 103 -14.18 -6.75 -17.47
CA ARG A 103 -13.67 -8.11 -17.62
C ARG A 103 -12.45 -8.13 -18.52
N PHE A 104 -11.48 -8.99 -18.21
CA PHE A 104 -10.34 -9.28 -19.07
C PHE A 104 -9.90 -10.74 -18.91
N ILE A 105 -9.08 -11.22 -19.84
CA ILE A 105 -8.48 -12.56 -19.78
C ILE A 105 -7.10 -12.45 -19.13
N TYR A 106 -6.91 -13.19 -18.04
CA TYR A 106 -5.63 -13.33 -17.36
C TYR A 106 -4.97 -14.66 -17.76
N GLY A 107 -3.70 -14.56 -18.12
CA GLY A 107 -2.82 -15.64 -18.56
C GLY A 107 -2.49 -16.67 -17.48
N GLY A 108 -2.72 -16.35 -16.20
CA GLY A 108 -2.56 -17.28 -15.09
C GLY A 108 -1.24 -17.16 -14.32
N CYS A 109 -0.29 -16.34 -14.78
CA CYS A 109 0.93 -16.03 -14.04
C CYS A 109 1.31 -14.55 -14.22
N GLU A 110 2.10 -14.05 -13.28
CA GLU A 110 2.58 -12.67 -13.24
C GLU A 110 1.43 -11.66 -13.43
N GLY A 111 1.67 -10.59 -14.18
CA GLY A 111 0.75 -9.46 -14.29
C GLY A 111 0.83 -8.53 -13.08
N ASN A 112 -0.19 -7.68 -12.92
CA ASN A 112 -0.23 -6.71 -11.82
C ASN A 112 -1.45 -6.90 -10.88
N ASN A 113 -1.47 -6.12 -9.80
CA ASN A 113 -2.49 -6.25 -8.74
C ASN A 113 -3.90 -5.78 -9.14
N ASN A 114 -4.11 -5.17 -10.31
CA ASN A 114 -5.42 -4.82 -10.85
C ASN A 114 -6.13 -6.03 -11.46
N ASN A 115 -6.27 -7.09 -10.66
CA ASN A 115 -6.76 -8.40 -11.09
C ASN A 115 -7.56 -9.05 -9.96
N PHE A 116 -8.86 -9.21 -10.16
CA PHE A 116 -9.82 -9.66 -9.15
C PHE A 116 -10.72 -10.79 -9.68
N GLN A 117 -11.08 -11.74 -8.82
CA GLN A 117 -11.96 -12.87 -9.19
C GLN A 117 -13.38 -12.45 -9.56
N THR A 118 -13.90 -11.39 -8.94
CA THR A 118 -15.28 -10.92 -9.16
C THR A 118 -15.36 -9.40 -9.26
N GLN A 119 -16.38 -8.91 -9.96
CA GLN A 119 -16.70 -7.49 -10.04
C GLN A 119 -16.90 -6.87 -8.64
N LYS A 120 -17.52 -7.61 -7.72
CA LYS A 120 -17.79 -7.17 -6.34
C LYS A 120 -16.49 -6.96 -5.56
N ILE A 121 -15.51 -7.85 -5.71
CA ILE A 121 -14.18 -7.71 -5.11
C ILE A 121 -13.51 -6.47 -5.69
N CYS A 122 -13.41 -6.36 -7.02
CA CYS A 122 -12.81 -5.21 -7.70
C CYS A 122 -13.36 -3.87 -7.20
N ARG A 123 -14.69 -3.71 -7.18
CA ARG A 123 -15.34 -2.48 -6.71
C ARG A 123 -15.02 -2.17 -5.25
N LYS A 124 -15.02 -3.18 -4.37
CA LYS A 124 -14.72 -3.00 -2.95
C LYS A 124 -13.27 -2.57 -2.73
N MET A 125 -12.33 -3.26 -3.37
CA MET A 125 -10.90 -2.97 -3.24
C MET A 125 -10.59 -1.54 -3.74
N CYS A 126 -11.06 -1.19 -4.94
CA CYS A 126 -10.76 0.12 -5.53
C CYS A 126 -11.48 1.28 -4.85
N LYS A 127 -12.68 1.06 -4.30
CA LYS A 127 -13.33 2.05 -3.44
C LYS A 127 -12.55 2.28 -2.14
N ALA A 128 -11.99 1.24 -1.53
CA ALA A 128 -11.22 1.37 -0.30
C ALA A 128 -9.86 2.04 -0.53
N LEU A 129 -9.15 1.66 -1.59
CA LEU A 129 -7.87 2.28 -1.96
C LEU A 129 -8.02 3.77 -2.33
N GLY A 130 -9.17 4.19 -2.87
CA GLY A 130 -9.48 5.61 -3.07
C GLY A 130 -9.66 6.41 -1.77
N LYS A 131 -10.00 5.76 -0.64
CA LYS A 131 -10.21 6.43 0.66
C LYS A 131 -8.92 6.63 1.46
N HIS A 132 -7.95 5.71 1.33
CA HIS A 132 -6.67 5.80 2.03
C HIS A 132 -5.78 6.96 1.54
N ARG A 133 -6.09 7.58 0.40
CA ARG A 133 -5.38 8.77 -0.08
C ARG A 133 -5.76 10.08 0.63
N LYS A 134 -6.82 10.09 1.45
CA LYS A 134 -7.29 11.31 2.15
C LYS A 134 -6.69 11.50 3.55
N SER A 135 -5.74 10.67 3.98
CA SER A 135 -5.04 10.82 5.27
C SER A 135 -3.59 11.30 5.14
N SER A 136 -3.14 11.69 3.93
CA SER A 136 -1.82 12.30 3.69
C SER A 136 -1.90 13.71 3.10
N TYR A 137 -3.06 14.37 3.16
CA TYR A 137 -3.15 15.81 2.93
C TYR A 137 -4.34 16.38 3.71
N ASN A 138 -4.03 16.73 4.96
CA ASN A 138 -4.58 17.84 5.74
C ASN A 138 -3.64 18.04 6.92
#